data_AF-A0AAV9WMD3-F1
#
_entry.id   AF-A0AAV9WMD3-F1
#
_cell.length_a   1.000
_cell.length_b   1.000
_cell.length_c   1.000
_cell.angle_alpha   90.00
_cell.angle_beta   90.00
_cell.angle_gamma   90.00
#
_symmetry.space_group_name_H-M   'P 1'
#
loop_
_entity.id
_entity.type
_entity.pdbx_description
1 polymer ?
#
loop_
_entity_poly.entity_id
_entity_poly.type
_entity_poly.pdbx_seq_one_letter_code
_entity_poly.pdbx_strand_id
1 'polypeptide(L)'
;MESLVDILSSRAKDVPVIPVLCASAVVSYLLIVRHLRYRYLNKFLQAVRNECGIVTKSSDLSISHAEQAVKLMGGWEFPRITRLALQFALFRTYGIPTISSILWKTRQLAQRSTAHRRYVDTSVLIVELMSFPLDSPRAKIAIERINYLHSRHKSSISNDDLLYTLALFMCQPPVFINKYEWRKMHPIELMGIHRFWSQVGIMMGITGIPDSFEGTYEWANEYERRYMQPCETNSNVATATVDILLYFVPKFMHSSVVPVVHAVCDQRLRSSFYWPDPPKWIEPAVNSLFRVRAFVMRNFVLPRFEKHSAIQTDPIDPSVPLLERRYYFNLWETDPWYLKRTWWNSYGPIGWLCAAMGWGIPNEEEFGSVHGYRIGDLGPRSAIGKGAGNEGWKHGSLLGGGSIVESSGKCPMFAG
;
A
#
# COMPACT_ATOMS: atom_id res chain seq x y z
N MET A 1 -20.82 34.06 -58.03
CA MET A 1 -19.81 33.14 -57.47
C MET A 1 -18.67 33.91 -56.81
N GLU A 2 -18.17 34.98 -57.42
CA GLU A 2 -17.14 35.88 -56.85
C GLU A 2 -17.54 36.53 -55.51
N SER A 3 -18.79 36.99 -55.36
CA SER A 3 -19.29 37.57 -54.11
C SER A 3 -19.28 36.59 -52.91
N LEU A 4 -19.46 35.28 -53.14
CA LEU A 4 -19.41 34.26 -52.08
C LEU A 4 -17.95 33.96 -51.66
N VAL A 5 -17.02 34.05 -52.60
CA VAL A 5 -15.58 33.86 -52.36
C VAL A 5 -14.99 35.04 -51.59
N ASP A 6 -15.41 36.28 -51.87
CA ASP A 6 -14.97 37.47 -51.12
C ASP A 6 -15.54 37.54 -49.69
N ILE A 7 -16.77 37.05 -49.48
CA ILE A 7 -17.36 36.96 -48.14
C ILE A 7 -16.65 35.89 -47.28
N LEU A 8 -16.23 34.78 -47.89
CA LEU A 8 -15.45 33.74 -47.20
C LEU A 8 -13.99 34.18 -46.95
N SER A 9 -13.40 34.91 -47.89
CA SER A 9 -12.03 35.47 -47.82
C SER A 9 -11.89 36.57 -46.76
N SER A 10 -12.87 37.48 -46.67
CA SER A 10 -12.88 38.55 -45.64
C SER A 10 -13.11 38.01 -44.23
N ARG A 11 -14.00 37.02 -44.06
CA ARG A 11 -14.22 36.37 -42.75
C ARG A 11 -13.06 35.48 -42.28
N ALA A 12 -12.23 34.97 -43.18
CA ALA A 12 -11.08 34.14 -42.83
C ALA A 12 -9.93 34.94 -42.19
N LYS A 13 -9.83 36.25 -42.44
CA LYS A 13 -8.77 37.12 -41.87
C LYS A 13 -8.98 37.48 -40.40
N ASP A 14 -10.21 37.37 -39.90
CA ASP A 14 -10.59 37.73 -38.53
C ASP A 14 -10.74 36.53 -37.59
N VAL A 15 -10.47 35.30 -38.07
CA VAL A 15 -10.48 34.13 -37.18
C VAL A 15 -9.27 34.27 -36.26
N PRO A 16 -9.47 34.32 -34.92
CA PRO A 16 -8.36 34.39 -33.99
C PRO A 16 -7.69 33.01 -33.94
N VAL A 17 -6.81 32.75 -34.91
CA VAL A 17 -6.17 31.44 -35.14
C VAL A 17 -5.51 30.93 -33.86
N ILE A 18 -4.82 31.79 -33.12
CA ILE A 18 -4.15 31.43 -31.87
C ILE A 18 -5.16 30.95 -30.80
N PRO A 19 -6.20 31.73 -30.41
CA PRO A 19 -7.25 31.24 -29.52
C PRO A 19 -7.94 29.95 -29.97
N VAL A 20 -8.20 29.78 -31.28
CA VAL A 20 -8.80 28.54 -31.81
C VAL A 20 -7.87 27.35 -31.65
N LEU A 21 -6.58 27.51 -31.93
CA LEU A 21 -5.56 26.46 -31.74
C LEU A 21 -5.39 26.12 -30.26
N CYS A 22 -5.33 27.10 -29.37
CA CYS A 22 -5.26 26.89 -27.93
C CYS A 22 -6.49 26.14 -27.41
N ALA A 23 -7.70 26.56 -27.81
CA ALA A 23 -8.94 25.88 -27.43
C ALA A 23 -8.97 24.43 -27.95
N SER A 24 -8.57 24.22 -29.21
CA SER A 24 -8.51 22.88 -29.82
C SER A 24 -7.50 21.98 -29.11
N ALA A 25 -6.35 22.51 -28.69
CA ALA A 25 -5.35 21.78 -27.93
C ALA A 25 -5.86 21.38 -26.53
N VAL A 26 -6.54 22.30 -25.84
CA VAL A 26 -7.17 22.02 -24.54
C VAL A 26 -8.25 20.95 -24.67
N VAL A 27 -9.16 21.07 -25.64
CA VAL A 27 -10.22 20.07 -25.88
C VAL A 27 -9.61 18.70 -26.20
N SER A 28 -8.62 18.67 -27.11
CA SER A 28 -7.92 17.43 -27.47
C SER A 28 -7.24 16.79 -26.27
N TYR A 29 -6.56 17.58 -25.43
CA TYR A 29 -5.95 17.11 -24.20
C TYR A 29 -6.97 16.49 -23.25
N LEU A 30 -8.11 17.16 -23.01
CA LEU A 30 -9.16 16.66 -22.12
C LEU A 30 -9.81 15.37 -22.66
N LEU A 31 -9.97 15.25 -23.97
CA LEU A 31 -10.44 14.02 -24.61
C LEU A 31 -9.43 12.87 -24.43
N ILE A 32 -8.13 13.14 -24.59
CA ILE A 32 -7.07 12.15 -24.33
C ILE A 32 -7.09 11.72 -22.86
N VAL A 33 -7.19 12.66 -21.92
CA VAL A 33 -7.32 12.36 -20.49
C VAL A 33 -8.52 11.45 -20.26
N ARG A 34 -9.70 11.81 -20.79
CA ARG A 34 -10.93 11.05 -20.61
C ARG A 34 -10.85 9.64 -21.19
N HIS A 35 -10.25 9.50 -22.37
CA HIS A 35 -10.07 8.23 -23.07
C HIS A 35 -9.11 7.30 -22.32
N LEU A 36 -7.97 7.82 -21.86
CA LEU A 36 -6.95 7.02 -21.19
C LEU A 36 -7.28 6.73 -19.72
N ARG A 37 -8.10 7.56 -19.05
CA ARG A 37 -8.36 7.50 -17.59
C ARG A 37 -8.79 6.11 -17.08
N TYR A 38 -9.58 5.37 -17.84
CA TYR A 38 -10.11 4.05 -17.45
C TYR A 38 -9.44 2.88 -18.18
N ARG A 39 -8.36 3.13 -18.94
CA ARG A 39 -7.76 2.11 -19.82
C ARG A 39 -7.30 0.86 -19.07
N TYR A 40 -6.69 1.03 -17.89
CA TYR A 40 -6.14 -0.09 -17.14
C TYR A 40 -7.23 -0.92 -16.49
N LEU A 41 -8.24 -0.26 -15.90
CA LEU A 41 -9.42 -0.95 -15.39
C LEU A 41 -10.14 -1.71 -16.51
N ASN A 42 -10.42 -1.05 -17.64
CA ASN A 42 -11.12 -1.69 -18.75
C ASN A 42 -10.35 -2.90 -19.31
N LYS A 43 -9.02 -2.79 -19.43
CA LYS A 43 -8.16 -3.91 -19.85
C LYS A 43 -8.23 -5.08 -18.85
N PHE A 44 -8.17 -4.80 -17.55
CA PHE A 44 -8.30 -5.81 -16.51
C PHE A 44 -9.68 -6.49 -16.53
N LEU A 45 -10.77 -5.70 -16.61
CA LEU A 45 -12.13 -6.24 -16.68
C LEU A 45 -12.36 -7.06 -17.95
N GLN A 46 -11.78 -6.66 -19.08
CA GLN A 46 -11.85 -7.42 -20.32
C GLN A 46 -11.11 -8.75 -20.21
N ALA A 47 -9.92 -8.78 -19.60
CA ALA A 47 -9.19 -10.03 -19.35
C ALA A 47 -10.00 -10.99 -18.48
N VAL A 48 -10.51 -10.50 -17.33
CA VAL A 48 -11.37 -11.29 -16.43
C VAL A 48 -12.60 -11.82 -17.15
N ARG A 49 -13.28 -10.98 -17.95
CA ARG A 49 -14.47 -11.39 -18.70
C ARG A 49 -14.16 -12.46 -19.75
N ASN A 50 -13.04 -12.32 -20.46
CA ASN A 50 -12.65 -13.26 -21.52
C ASN A 50 -12.26 -14.62 -20.94
N GLU A 51 -11.57 -14.63 -19.80
CA GLU A 51 -10.98 -15.84 -19.23
C GLU A 51 -11.87 -16.49 -18.17
N CYS A 52 -12.40 -15.73 -17.21
CA CYS A 52 -13.25 -16.27 -16.14
C CYS A 52 -14.75 -16.23 -16.48
N GLY A 53 -15.18 -15.45 -17.48
CA GLY A 53 -16.59 -15.31 -17.85
C GLY A 53 -17.38 -14.45 -16.83
N ILE A 54 -18.47 -15.00 -16.30
CA ILE A 54 -19.30 -14.35 -15.28
C ILE A 54 -18.69 -14.64 -13.91
N VAL A 55 -18.25 -13.59 -13.22
CA VAL A 55 -17.69 -13.65 -11.87
C VAL A 55 -18.74 -13.19 -10.88
N THR A 56 -19.07 -14.05 -9.91
CA THR A 56 -20.09 -13.78 -8.88
C THR A 56 -19.52 -13.73 -7.47
N LYS A 57 -18.40 -14.42 -7.23
CA LYS A 57 -17.70 -14.48 -5.94
C LYS A 57 -16.19 -14.48 -6.15
N SER A 58 -15.44 -14.14 -5.10
CA SER A 58 -13.98 -14.05 -5.14
C SER A 58 -13.29 -15.34 -5.56
N SER A 59 -13.84 -16.51 -5.23
CA SER A 59 -13.30 -17.81 -5.60
C SER A 59 -13.39 -18.11 -7.10
N ASP A 60 -14.23 -17.38 -7.85
CA ASP A 60 -14.36 -17.54 -9.31
C ASP A 60 -13.16 -16.91 -10.05
N LEU A 61 -12.40 -16.03 -9.38
CA LEU A 61 -11.19 -15.43 -9.91
C LEU A 61 -9.99 -16.35 -9.68
N SER A 62 -9.19 -16.52 -10.73
CA SER A 62 -7.86 -17.12 -10.61
C SER A 62 -6.95 -16.25 -9.76
N ILE A 63 -5.92 -16.84 -9.13
CA ILE A 63 -4.95 -16.10 -8.32
C ILE A 63 -4.19 -15.08 -9.18
N SER A 64 -3.90 -15.39 -10.45
CA SER A 64 -3.30 -14.43 -11.38
C SER A 64 -4.15 -13.16 -11.54
N HIS A 65 -5.48 -13.28 -11.69
CA HIS A 65 -6.36 -12.11 -11.77
C HIS A 65 -6.45 -11.36 -10.42
N ALA A 66 -6.43 -12.09 -9.30
CA ALA A 66 -6.39 -11.50 -7.98
C ALA A 66 -5.12 -10.65 -7.77
N GLU A 67 -3.95 -11.16 -8.16
CA GLU A 67 -2.70 -10.43 -8.16
C GLU A 67 -2.74 -9.21 -9.09
N GLN A 68 -3.35 -9.33 -10.27
CA GLN A 68 -3.54 -8.20 -11.19
C GLN A 68 -4.40 -7.10 -10.57
N ALA A 69 -5.47 -7.44 -9.84
CA ALA A 69 -6.29 -6.47 -9.14
C ALA A 69 -5.48 -5.69 -8.09
N VAL A 70 -4.64 -6.39 -7.30
CA VAL A 70 -3.76 -5.77 -6.31
C VAL A 70 -2.69 -4.89 -6.98
N LYS A 71 -2.07 -5.36 -8.07
CA LYS A 71 -1.07 -4.59 -8.84
C LYS A 71 -1.69 -3.36 -9.52
N LEU A 72 -2.94 -3.45 -9.99
CA LEU A 72 -3.70 -2.33 -10.55
C LEU A 72 -3.94 -1.26 -9.49
N MET A 73 -4.48 -1.65 -8.33
CA MET A 73 -4.74 -0.75 -7.20
C MET A 73 -3.47 -0.08 -6.68
N GLY A 74 -2.45 -0.89 -6.36
CA GLY A 74 -1.23 -0.45 -5.67
C GLY A 74 -0.16 0.16 -6.57
N GLY A 75 -0.13 -0.17 -7.87
CA GLY A 75 0.92 0.25 -8.80
C GLY A 75 0.50 1.28 -9.84
N TRP A 76 -0.75 1.23 -10.31
CA TRP A 76 -1.19 2.04 -11.45
C TRP A 76 -2.16 3.16 -11.06
N GLU A 77 -3.22 2.79 -10.33
CA GLU A 77 -4.37 3.67 -10.11
C GLU A 77 -4.20 4.52 -8.86
N PHE A 78 -3.92 3.89 -7.71
CA PHE A 78 -4.00 4.52 -6.38
C PHE A 78 -2.77 4.33 -5.47
N PRO A 79 -1.52 4.34 -5.98
CA PRO A 79 -0.33 3.98 -5.18
C PRO A 79 -0.17 4.80 -3.89
N ARG A 80 -0.52 6.09 -3.92
CA ARG A 80 -0.36 6.96 -2.74
C ARG A 80 -1.41 6.70 -1.67
N ILE A 81 -2.68 6.57 -2.06
CA ILE A 81 -3.78 6.33 -1.12
C ILE A 81 -3.74 4.90 -0.59
N THR A 82 -3.36 3.91 -1.40
CA THR A 82 -3.12 2.54 -0.92
C THR A 82 -2.08 2.51 0.20
N ARG A 83 -0.92 3.17 0.03
CA ARG A 83 0.10 3.26 1.08
C ARG A 83 -0.39 3.96 2.34
N LEU A 84 -1.04 5.12 2.18
CA LEU A 84 -1.62 5.86 3.31
C LEU A 84 -2.64 5.01 4.08
N ALA A 85 -3.51 4.29 3.36
CA ALA A 85 -4.47 3.39 3.98
C ALA A 85 -3.80 2.26 4.75
N LEU A 86 -2.70 1.69 4.23
CA LEU A 86 -1.94 0.65 4.93
C LEU A 86 -1.19 1.19 6.16
N GLN A 87 -0.72 2.43 6.15
CA GLN A 87 -0.20 3.09 7.34
C GLN A 87 -1.27 3.20 8.44
N PHE A 88 -2.47 3.63 8.08
CA PHE A 88 -3.60 3.69 9.02
C PHE A 88 -4.15 2.31 9.39
N ALA A 89 -4.02 1.30 8.52
CA ALA A 89 -4.32 -0.09 8.86
C ALA A 89 -3.43 -0.58 9.99
N LEU A 90 -2.11 -0.34 9.92
CA LEU A 90 -1.20 -0.64 11.02
C LEU A 90 -1.61 0.11 12.28
N PHE A 91 -1.90 1.40 12.17
CA PHE A 91 -2.35 2.21 13.30
C PHE A 91 -3.59 1.65 13.99
N ARG A 92 -4.55 1.16 13.19
CA ARG A 92 -5.81 0.59 13.67
C ARG A 92 -5.60 -0.68 14.50
N THR A 93 -4.56 -1.48 14.20
CA THR A 93 -4.21 -2.65 15.02
C THR A 93 -3.81 -2.27 16.45
N TYR A 94 -3.27 -1.07 16.66
CA TYR A 94 -2.83 -0.63 17.98
C TYR A 94 -4.02 -0.37 18.91
N GLY A 95 -5.23 -0.20 18.38
CA GLY A 95 -6.44 -0.02 19.17
C GLY A 95 -6.95 -1.32 19.82
N ILE A 96 -6.36 -2.47 19.49
CA ILE A 96 -6.69 -3.77 20.08
C ILE A 96 -5.69 -4.09 21.22
N PRO A 97 -6.13 -4.18 22.48
CA PRO A 97 -5.23 -4.35 23.63
C PRO A 97 -4.33 -5.59 23.56
N THR A 98 -4.81 -6.72 23.01
CA THR A 98 -4.00 -7.94 22.85
C THR A 98 -2.83 -7.72 21.90
N ILE A 99 -3.06 -7.00 20.78
CA ILE A 99 -2.04 -6.67 19.79
C ILE A 99 -1.08 -5.61 20.34
N SER A 100 -1.60 -4.50 20.85
CA SER A 100 -0.76 -3.40 21.34
C SER A 100 0.14 -3.81 22.50
N SER A 101 -0.32 -4.72 23.37
CA SER A 101 0.49 -5.29 24.46
C SER A 101 1.73 -6.02 23.95
N ILE A 102 1.61 -6.76 22.84
CA ILE A 102 2.74 -7.46 22.21
C ILE A 102 3.70 -6.44 21.58
N LEU A 103 3.16 -5.45 20.86
CA LEU A 103 3.97 -4.41 20.24
C LEU A 103 4.75 -3.59 21.26
N TRP A 104 4.11 -3.29 22.39
CA TRP A 104 4.75 -2.63 23.53
C TRP A 104 5.87 -3.49 24.14
N LYS A 105 5.58 -4.77 24.44
CA LYS A 105 6.55 -5.71 25.04
C LYS A 105 7.77 -5.96 24.16
N THR A 106 7.59 -6.10 22.85
CA THR A 106 8.70 -6.35 21.91
C THR A 106 9.58 -5.12 21.70
N ARG A 107 9.11 -3.93 22.08
CA ARG A 107 9.75 -2.63 21.92
C ARG A 107 10.00 -2.21 20.47
N GLN A 108 9.69 -3.06 19.49
CA GLN A 108 10.05 -2.83 18.09
C GLN A 108 9.33 -1.63 17.48
N LEU A 109 8.08 -1.35 17.88
CA LEU A 109 7.31 -0.16 17.47
C LEU A 109 7.16 0.89 18.59
N ALA A 110 7.62 0.57 19.80
CA ALA A 110 7.48 1.45 20.96
C ALA A 110 8.69 2.39 21.16
N GLN A 111 9.81 2.11 20.50
CA GLN A 111 11.04 2.91 20.62
C GLN A 111 11.41 3.54 19.28
N ARG A 112 11.69 4.84 19.28
CA ARG A 112 12.08 5.59 18.08
C ARG A 112 13.25 4.96 17.32
N SER A 113 14.23 4.38 18.05
CA SER A 113 15.43 3.74 17.49
C SER A 113 15.16 2.46 16.71
N THR A 114 14.01 1.81 16.91
CA THR A 114 13.64 0.57 16.22
C THR A 114 12.38 0.72 15.36
N ALA A 115 11.48 1.64 15.71
CA ALA A 115 10.15 1.76 15.09
C ALA A 115 10.21 2.05 13.60
N HIS A 116 11.12 2.93 13.16
CA HIS A 116 11.27 3.27 11.75
C HIS A 116 11.73 2.09 10.92
N ARG A 117 12.76 1.36 11.38
CA ARG A 117 13.20 0.13 10.73
C ARG A 117 12.10 -0.92 10.72
N ARG A 118 11.40 -1.12 11.85
CA ARG A 118 10.31 -2.10 11.94
C ARG A 118 9.16 -1.78 10.99
N TYR A 119 8.83 -0.50 10.83
CA TYR A 119 7.89 -0.02 9.83
C TYR A 119 8.37 -0.36 8.43
N VAL A 120 9.60 0.02 8.05
CA VAL A 120 10.16 -0.26 6.73
C VAL A 120 10.24 -1.76 6.44
N ASP A 121 10.68 -2.59 7.39
CA ASP A 121 10.73 -4.05 7.24
C ASP A 121 9.35 -4.64 6.94
N THR A 122 8.32 -4.12 7.61
CA THR A 122 6.93 -4.53 7.37
C THR A 122 6.47 -4.07 5.99
N SER A 123 6.72 -2.81 5.63
CA SER A 123 6.39 -2.27 4.30
C SER A 123 7.06 -3.06 3.18
N VAL A 124 8.34 -3.40 3.32
CA VAL A 124 9.08 -4.19 2.33
C VAL A 124 8.43 -5.56 2.18
N LEU A 125 8.23 -6.31 3.28
CA LEU A 125 7.62 -7.64 3.23
C LEU A 125 6.24 -7.60 2.56
N ILE A 126 5.39 -6.63 2.90
CA ILE A 126 4.05 -6.51 2.31
C ILE A 126 4.12 -6.14 0.82
N VAL A 127 5.00 -5.21 0.44
CA VAL A 127 5.15 -4.79 -0.97
C VAL A 127 5.74 -5.92 -1.82
N GLU A 128 6.63 -6.76 -1.27
CA GLU A 128 7.13 -7.97 -1.94
C GLU A 128 5.98 -8.90 -2.34
N LEU A 129 5.05 -9.16 -1.41
CA LEU A 129 3.86 -9.98 -1.69
C LEU A 129 2.96 -9.37 -2.76
N MET A 130 2.71 -8.07 -2.68
CA MET A 130 1.82 -7.38 -3.61
C MET A 130 2.43 -7.18 -5.01
N SER A 131 3.75 -7.22 -5.12
CA SER A 131 4.47 -6.88 -6.36
C SER A 131 4.74 -8.09 -7.25
N PHE A 132 4.93 -9.27 -6.66
CA PHE A 132 5.30 -10.50 -7.37
C PHE A 132 4.18 -11.54 -7.31
N PRO A 133 4.16 -12.51 -8.25
CA PRO A 133 3.24 -13.63 -8.12
C PRO A 133 3.43 -14.39 -6.82
N LEU A 134 2.35 -14.79 -6.15
CA LEU A 134 2.41 -15.51 -4.87
C LEU A 134 3.16 -16.83 -4.98
N ASP A 135 3.11 -17.47 -6.16
CA ASP A 135 3.85 -18.70 -6.43
C ASP A 135 5.34 -18.48 -6.71
N SER A 136 5.77 -17.23 -6.94
CA SER A 136 7.15 -16.92 -7.22
C SER A 136 8.06 -17.18 -6.02
N PRO A 137 9.32 -17.60 -6.23
CA PRO A 137 10.26 -17.81 -5.13
C PRO A 137 10.42 -16.58 -4.22
N ARG A 138 10.38 -15.38 -4.79
CA ARG A 138 10.54 -14.11 -4.05
C ARG A 138 9.37 -13.84 -3.10
N ALA A 139 8.12 -14.02 -3.56
CA ALA A 139 6.95 -13.87 -2.71
C ALA A 139 6.89 -14.96 -1.63
N LYS A 140 7.22 -16.21 -1.98
CA LYS A 140 7.27 -17.33 -1.01
C LYS A 140 8.25 -17.08 0.13
N ILE A 141 9.46 -16.58 -0.16
CA ILE A 141 10.44 -16.22 0.88
C ILE A 141 9.86 -15.13 1.80
N ALA A 142 9.17 -14.13 1.25
CA ALA A 142 8.55 -13.07 2.05
C ALA A 142 7.43 -13.60 2.99
N ILE A 143 6.52 -14.46 2.50
CA ILE A 143 5.47 -15.06 3.35
C ILE A 143 6.10 -15.94 4.44
N GLU A 144 7.05 -16.79 4.08
CA GLU A 144 7.70 -17.64 5.07
C GLU A 144 8.51 -16.83 6.08
N ARG A 145 9.07 -15.68 5.67
CA ARG A 145 9.71 -14.74 6.60
C ARG A 145 8.70 -14.15 7.58
N ILE A 146 7.52 -13.77 7.11
CA ILE A 146 6.41 -13.31 7.98
C ILE A 146 6.02 -14.43 8.96
N ASN A 147 5.85 -15.67 8.48
CA ASN A 147 5.47 -16.81 9.33
C ASN A 147 6.55 -17.12 10.38
N TYR A 148 7.83 -17.06 10.01
CA TYR A 148 8.93 -17.20 10.96
C TYR A 148 8.89 -16.12 12.06
N LEU A 149 8.66 -14.85 11.68
CA LEU A 149 8.63 -13.76 12.63
C LEU A 149 7.43 -13.88 13.59
N HIS A 150 6.26 -14.30 13.09
CA HIS A 150 5.09 -14.53 13.93
C HIS A 150 5.20 -15.80 14.79
N SER A 151 5.85 -16.86 14.32
CA SER A 151 5.96 -18.12 15.08
C SER A 151 6.73 -17.95 16.40
N ARG A 152 7.65 -16.99 16.46
CA ARG A 152 8.36 -16.59 17.68
C ARG A 152 7.44 -16.03 18.78
N HIS A 153 6.23 -15.65 18.42
CA HIS A 153 5.20 -15.10 19.30
C HIS A 153 3.89 -15.91 19.24
N LYS A 154 3.92 -17.16 18.75
CA LYS A 154 2.73 -17.99 18.49
C LYS A 154 1.83 -18.19 19.73
N SER A 155 2.41 -18.23 20.93
CA SER A 155 1.64 -18.34 22.18
C SER A 155 0.94 -17.05 22.60
N SER A 156 1.31 -15.90 22.00
CA SER A 156 0.77 -14.58 22.34
C SER A 156 -0.17 -14.03 21.27
N ILE A 157 0.01 -14.41 20.01
CA ILE A 157 -0.80 -13.94 18.89
C ILE A 157 -1.90 -14.95 18.59
N SER A 158 -3.16 -14.55 18.76
CA SER A 158 -4.32 -15.40 18.47
C SER A 158 -4.58 -15.51 16.95
N ASN A 159 -5.35 -16.52 16.52
CA ASN A 159 -5.81 -16.58 15.13
C ASN A 159 -6.67 -15.36 14.76
N ASP A 160 -7.53 -14.91 15.68
CA ASP A 160 -8.42 -13.78 15.42
C ASP A 160 -7.64 -12.46 15.29
N ASP A 161 -6.54 -12.28 16.04
CA ASP A 161 -5.66 -11.12 15.92
C ASP A 161 -4.93 -11.12 14.55
N LEU A 162 -4.54 -12.31 14.07
CA LEU A 162 -3.98 -12.49 12.72
C LEU A 162 -5.03 -12.22 11.64
N LEU A 163 -6.24 -12.77 11.78
CA LEU A 163 -7.35 -12.57 10.84
C LEU A 163 -7.78 -11.10 10.78
N TYR A 164 -7.83 -10.43 11.93
CA TYR A 164 -8.09 -9.00 12.00
C TYR A 164 -7.03 -8.18 11.28
N THR A 165 -5.75 -8.47 11.54
CA THR A 165 -4.65 -7.79 10.83
C THR A 165 -4.72 -8.03 9.32
N LEU A 166 -5.00 -9.27 8.89
CA LEU A 166 -5.19 -9.63 7.47
C LEU A 166 -6.37 -8.85 6.85
N ALA A 167 -7.50 -8.78 7.55
CA ALA A 167 -8.68 -8.05 7.11
C ALA A 167 -8.39 -6.55 6.93
N LEU A 168 -7.53 -5.96 7.76
CA LEU A 168 -7.13 -4.57 7.58
C LEU A 168 -6.29 -4.34 6.32
N PHE A 169 -5.33 -5.23 6.01
CA PHE A 169 -4.58 -5.18 4.75
C PHE A 169 -5.50 -5.31 3.52
N MET A 170 -6.55 -6.11 3.63
CA MET A 170 -7.54 -6.34 2.57
C MET A 170 -8.50 -5.17 2.39
N CYS A 171 -9.10 -4.66 3.48
CA CYS A 171 -10.26 -3.78 3.42
C CYS A 171 -9.93 -2.29 3.55
N GLN A 172 -8.88 -1.91 4.26
CA GLN A 172 -8.56 -0.49 4.48
C GLN A 172 -8.22 0.26 3.18
N PRO A 173 -7.43 -0.31 2.23
CA PRO A 173 -7.16 0.39 0.98
C PRO A 173 -8.44 0.69 0.18
N PRO A 174 -9.36 -0.26 -0.09
CA PRO A 174 -10.64 0.06 -0.73
C PRO A 174 -11.49 1.09 0.01
N VAL A 175 -11.53 1.07 1.35
CA VAL A 175 -12.27 2.06 2.16
C VAL A 175 -11.74 3.47 1.90
N PHE A 176 -10.41 3.66 1.95
CA PHE A 176 -9.78 4.95 1.69
C PHE A 176 -9.93 5.39 0.23
N ILE A 177 -9.76 4.47 -0.73
CA ILE A 177 -9.91 4.76 -2.16
C ILE A 177 -11.33 5.24 -2.45
N ASN A 178 -12.35 4.52 -1.96
CA ASN A 178 -13.75 4.89 -2.16
C ASN A 178 -14.11 6.25 -1.53
N LYS A 179 -13.38 6.69 -0.48
CA LYS A 179 -13.57 7.99 0.18
C LYS A 179 -12.80 9.13 -0.49
N TYR A 180 -11.56 8.90 -0.93
CA TYR A 180 -10.60 9.96 -1.26
C TYR A 180 -10.10 9.99 -2.71
N GLU A 181 -10.39 8.98 -3.53
CA GLU A 181 -9.90 8.90 -4.90
C GLU A 181 -10.96 9.23 -5.96
N TRP A 182 -10.44 9.43 -7.18
CA TRP A 182 -11.19 9.93 -8.34
C TRP A 182 -12.24 8.95 -8.90
N ARG A 183 -12.20 7.67 -8.49
CA ARG A 183 -13.24 6.67 -8.74
C ARG A 183 -13.34 5.71 -7.55
N LYS A 184 -14.48 5.02 -7.46
CA LYS A 184 -14.65 3.88 -6.56
C LYS A 184 -13.99 2.63 -7.14
N MET A 185 -13.70 1.68 -6.26
CA MET A 185 -13.32 0.32 -6.62
C MET A 185 -14.47 -0.38 -7.33
N HIS A 186 -14.16 -1.08 -8.41
CA HIS A 186 -15.09 -1.94 -9.12
C HIS A 186 -15.32 -3.24 -8.32
N PRO A 187 -16.54 -3.85 -8.32
CA PRO A 187 -16.80 -5.09 -7.59
C PRO A 187 -15.81 -6.23 -7.89
N ILE A 188 -15.42 -6.41 -9.16
CA ILE A 188 -14.40 -7.39 -9.57
C ILE A 188 -13.02 -7.07 -8.96
N GLU A 189 -12.65 -5.79 -8.79
CA GLU A 189 -11.40 -5.45 -8.10
C GLU A 189 -11.48 -5.82 -6.61
N LEU A 190 -12.63 -5.61 -5.95
CA LEU A 190 -12.84 -6.00 -4.55
C LEU A 190 -12.75 -7.52 -4.37
N MET A 191 -13.40 -8.28 -5.26
CA MET A 191 -13.32 -9.75 -5.29
C MET A 191 -11.87 -10.22 -5.51
N GLY A 192 -11.12 -9.56 -6.41
CA GLY A 192 -9.71 -9.87 -6.64
C GLY A 192 -8.82 -9.59 -5.43
N ILE A 193 -9.03 -8.45 -4.76
CA ILE A 193 -8.29 -8.11 -3.52
C ILE A 193 -8.62 -9.09 -2.41
N HIS A 194 -9.89 -9.44 -2.23
CA HIS A 194 -10.31 -10.45 -1.25
C HIS A 194 -9.69 -11.81 -1.57
N ARG A 195 -9.73 -12.25 -2.82
CA ARG A 195 -9.12 -13.51 -3.27
C ARG A 195 -7.62 -13.56 -2.99
N PHE A 196 -6.89 -12.49 -3.30
CA PHE A 196 -5.45 -12.38 -3.07
C PHE A 196 -5.11 -12.48 -1.58
N TRP A 197 -5.74 -11.66 -0.73
CA TRP A 197 -5.45 -11.66 0.70
C TRP A 197 -5.95 -12.91 1.41
N SER A 198 -7.04 -13.52 0.95
CA SER A 198 -7.48 -14.83 1.44
C SER A 198 -6.43 -15.90 1.17
N GLN A 199 -5.84 -15.91 -0.04
CA GLN A 199 -4.74 -16.83 -0.36
C GLN A 199 -3.51 -16.57 0.51
N VAL A 200 -3.13 -15.30 0.74
CA VAL A 200 -2.06 -14.96 1.69
C VAL A 200 -2.39 -15.47 3.10
N GLY A 201 -3.63 -15.30 3.57
CA GLY A 201 -4.07 -15.81 4.87
C GLY A 201 -3.96 -17.33 4.99
N ILE A 202 -4.37 -18.06 3.96
CA ILE A 202 -4.19 -19.53 3.87
C ILE A 202 -2.70 -19.89 3.95
N MET A 203 -1.85 -19.18 3.20
CA MET A 203 -0.40 -19.35 3.24
C MET A 203 0.22 -18.92 4.58
N MET A 204 -0.50 -18.19 5.45
CA MET A 204 -0.07 -17.89 6.81
C MET A 204 -0.65 -18.86 7.85
N GLY A 205 -1.49 -19.81 7.43
CA GLY A 205 -2.19 -20.73 8.32
C GLY A 205 -3.34 -20.08 9.10
N ILE A 206 -3.84 -18.93 8.65
CA ILE A 206 -4.98 -18.23 9.24
C ILE A 206 -6.27 -18.96 8.83
N THR A 207 -7.14 -19.22 9.81
CA THR A 207 -8.42 -19.88 9.59
C THR A 207 -9.60 -18.94 9.84
N GLY A 208 -10.78 -19.30 9.34
CA GLY A 208 -12.01 -18.51 9.55
C GLY A 208 -12.15 -17.25 8.68
N ILE A 209 -11.38 -17.14 7.59
CA ILE A 209 -11.48 -16.03 6.63
C ILE A 209 -12.86 -16.07 5.96
N PRO A 210 -13.68 -15.01 6.04
CA PRO A 210 -14.98 -14.96 5.37
C PRO A 210 -14.85 -15.10 3.84
N ASP A 211 -15.90 -15.60 3.18
CA ASP A 211 -15.91 -15.97 1.76
C ASP A 211 -16.04 -14.79 0.77
N SER A 212 -16.19 -13.57 1.29
CA SER A 212 -16.41 -12.34 0.53
C SER A 212 -15.69 -11.15 1.13
N PHE A 213 -15.49 -10.11 0.32
CA PHE A 213 -14.92 -8.84 0.76
C PHE A 213 -15.81 -8.20 1.83
N GLU A 214 -17.12 -8.16 1.57
CA GLU A 214 -18.14 -7.59 2.46
C GLU A 214 -18.19 -8.35 3.78
N GLY A 215 -18.22 -9.69 3.75
CA GLY A 215 -18.19 -10.52 4.95
C GLY A 215 -16.91 -10.31 5.78
N THR A 216 -15.76 -10.11 5.12
CA THR A 216 -14.49 -9.81 5.82
C THR A 216 -14.51 -8.43 6.46
N TYR A 217 -15.08 -7.44 5.78
CA TYR A 217 -15.25 -6.10 6.32
C TYR A 217 -16.21 -6.06 7.51
N GLU A 218 -17.33 -6.77 7.43
CA GLU A 218 -18.30 -6.89 8.53
C GLU A 218 -17.69 -7.62 9.73
N TRP A 219 -16.98 -8.72 9.49
CA TRP A 219 -16.26 -9.46 10.53
C TRP A 219 -15.24 -8.57 11.25
N ALA A 220 -14.44 -7.79 10.52
CA ALA A 220 -13.46 -6.88 11.11
C ALA A 220 -14.15 -5.78 11.94
N ASN A 221 -15.25 -5.21 11.45
CA ASN A 221 -16.02 -4.20 12.19
C ASN A 221 -16.63 -4.75 13.48
N GLU A 222 -17.11 -6.00 13.46
CA GLU A 222 -17.61 -6.71 14.64
C GLU A 222 -16.49 -6.96 15.65
N TYR A 223 -15.35 -7.48 15.18
CA TYR A 223 -14.16 -7.72 15.99
C TYR A 223 -13.73 -6.42 16.70
N GLU A 224 -13.65 -5.31 15.98
CA GLU A 224 -13.36 -4.00 16.58
C GLU A 224 -14.42 -3.56 17.58
N ARG A 225 -15.70 -3.81 17.33
CA ARG A 225 -16.77 -3.40 18.25
C ARG A 225 -16.64 -4.10 19.60
N ARG A 226 -16.11 -5.32 19.60
CA ARG A 226 -15.87 -6.12 20.81
C ARG A 226 -14.54 -5.78 21.47
N TYR A 227 -13.46 -5.71 20.69
CA TYR A 227 -12.10 -5.73 21.22
C TYR A 227 -11.33 -4.41 21.14
N MET A 228 -11.80 -3.42 20.36
CA MET A 228 -11.15 -2.11 20.29
C MET A 228 -11.54 -1.26 21.51
N GLN A 229 -10.82 -1.46 22.60
CA GLN A 229 -11.09 -0.84 23.90
C GLN A 229 -9.95 0.10 24.31
N PRO A 230 -10.23 1.14 25.12
CA PRO A 230 -9.20 2.00 25.68
C PRO A 230 -8.16 1.21 26.50
N CYS A 231 -6.88 1.41 26.21
CA CYS A 231 -5.78 0.76 26.93
C CYS A 231 -4.51 1.61 26.87
N GLU A 232 -3.72 1.61 27.95
CA GLU A 232 -2.50 2.42 28.05
C GLU A 232 -1.46 2.00 26.97
N THR A 233 -1.31 0.70 26.73
CA THR A 233 -0.38 0.20 25.69
C THR A 233 -0.80 0.64 24.29
N ASN A 234 -2.11 0.78 24.02
CA ASN A 234 -2.60 1.33 22.76
C ASN A 234 -2.07 2.76 22.57
N SER A 235 -2.27 3.61 23.58
CA SER A 235 -1.85 5.02 23.57
C SER A 235 -0.34 5.18 23.43
N ASN A 236 0.43 4.37 24.15
CA ASN A 236 1.90 4.43 24.13
C ASN A 236 2.47 4.04 22.76
N VAL A 237 1.98 2.95 22.15
CA VAL A 237 2.42 2.52 20.82
C VAL A 237 1.95 3.50 19.74
N ALA A 238 0.70 3.97 19.82
CA ALA A 238 0.17 4.99 18.93
C ALA A 238 1.03 6.26 18.97
N THR A 239 1.32 6.80 20.15
CA THR A 239 2.14 7.99 20.33
C THR A 239 3.56 7.80 19.77
N ALA A 240 4.21 6.66 20.06
CA ALA A 240 5.54 6.35 19.55
C ALA A 240 5.61 6.25 18.01
N THR A 241 4.49 5.95 17.35
CA THR A 241 4.40 5.77 15.90
C THR A 241 3.82 6.98 15.16
N VAL A 242 3.20 7.95 15.86
CA VAL A 242 2.79 9.23 15.25
C VAL A 242 4.00 9.97 14.66
N ASP A 243 5.17 9.87 15.30
CA ASP A 243 6.43 10.43 14.78
C ASP A 243 6.82 9.88 13.40
N ILE A 244 6.41 8.64 13.09
CA ILE A 244 6.64 8.04 11.76
C ILE A 244 5.77 8.75 10.73
N LEU A 245 4.49 9.01 11.04
CA LEU A 245 3.57 9.72 10.15
C LEU A 245 3.96 11.19 9.95
N LEU A 246 4.52 11.80 10.99
CA LEU A 246 4.96 13.20 11.00
C LEU A 246 6.44 13.36 10.62
N TYR A 247 7.10 12.31 10.13
CA TYR A 247 8.55 12.31 9.94
C TYR A 247 9.03 13.50 9.10
N PHE A 248 8.43 13.74 7.93
CA PHE A 248 8.75 14.88 7.07
C PHE A 248 8.01 16.19 7.41
N VAL A 249 7.40 16.26 8.60
CA VAL A 249 6.79 17.49 9.11
C VAL A 249 7.78 18.14 10.08
N PRO A 250 8.18 19.40 9.87
CA PRO A 250 9.01 20.12 10.83
C PRO A 250 8.42 20.07 12.25
N LYS A 251 9.25 19.82 13.27
CA LYS A 251 8.80 19.65 14.67
C LYS A 251 7.91 20.80 15.17
N PHE A 252 8.22 22.04 14.77
CA PHE A 252 7.42 23.22 15.16
C PHE A 252 5.98 23.21 14.59
N MET A 253 5.71 22.43 13.55
CA MET A 253 4.38 22.27 12.95
C MET A 253 3.59 21.09 13.52
N HIS A 254 4.21 20.22 14.33
CA HIS A 254 3.58 18.97 14.80
C HIS A 254 2.26 19.25 15.51
N SER A 255 2.21 20.23 16.41
CA SER A 255 0.98 20.59 17.13
C SER A 255 -0.19 20.96 16.21
N SER A 256 0.09 21.51 15.02
CA SER A 256 -0.94 21.86 14.03
C SER A 256 -1.35 20.66 13.16
N VAL A 257 -0.48 19.68 12.96
CA VAL A 257 -0.71 18.52 12.07
C VAL A 257 -1.26 17.31 12.84
N VAL A 258 -0.94 17.13 14.11
CA VAL A 258 -1.48 16.04 14.95
C VAL A 258 -3.02 15.96 14.91
N PRO A 259 -3.78 17.07 15.00
CA PRO A 259 -5.24 17.03 14.85
C PRO A 259 -5.73 16.48 13.50
N VAL A 260 -4.92 16.59 12.43
CA VAL A 260 -5.23 15.99 11.12
C VAL A 260 -5.08 14.47 11.18
N VAL A 261 -4.05 13.95 11.85
CA VAL A 261 -3.89 12.50 12.09
C VAL A 261 -5.08 11.96 12.87
N HIS A 262 -5.51 12.69 13.92
CA HIS A 262 -6.71 12.34 14.66
C HIS A 262 -7.96 12.36 13.76
N ALA A 263 -8.13 13.36 12.89
CA ALA A 263 -9.29 13.44 11.99
C ALA A 263 -9.41 12.29 10.98
N VAL A 264 -8.30 11.63 10.65
CA VAL A 264 -8.32 10.43 9.80
C VAL A 264 -8.72 9.18 10.62
N CYS A 265 -8.49 9.19 11.93
CA CYS A 265 -8.93 8.13 12.83
C CYS A 265 -10.40 8.31 13.23
N ASP A 266 -11.23 7.28 13.03
CA ASP A 266 -12.61 7.35 13.51
C ASP A 266 -12.69 7.41 15.04
N GLN A 267 -13.89 7.71 15.53
CA GLN A 267 -14.14 7.91 16.96
C GLN A 267 -13.76 6.69 17.81
N ARG A 268 -14.00 5.45 17.34
CA ARG A 268 -13.70 4.24 18.10
C ARG A 268 -12.18 4.08 18.26
N LEU A 269 -11.46 4.26 17.15
CA LEU A 269 -10.00 4.17 17.16
C LEU A 269 -9.37 5.24 18.06
N ARG A 270 -9.82 6.50 17.96
CA ARG A 270 -9.31 7.57 18.84
C ARG A 270 -9.61 7.31 20.30
N SER A 271 -10.82 6.86 20.62
CA SER A 271 -11.21 6.52 21.99
C SER A 271 -10.31 5.42 22.57
N SER A 272 -9.92 4.43 21.74
CA SER A 272 -9.03 3.35 22.15
C SER A 272 -7.61 3.83 22.56
N PHE A 273 -7.21 5.03 22.12
CA PHE A 273 -5.91 5.66 22.43
C PHE A 273 -6.00 6.74 23.51
N TYR A 274 -7.18 7.03 24.06
CA TYR A 274 -7.44 8.23 24.87
C TYR A 274 -7.17 9.55 24.14
N TRP A 275 -7.33 9.56 22.81
CA TRP A 275 -7.10 10.76 22.01
C TRP A 275 -8.35 11.65 21.94
N PRO A 276 -8.17 12.98 21.97
CA PRO A 276 -9.29 13.92 21.89
C PRO A 276 -9.95 13.90 20.51
N ASP A 277 -11.21 14.37 20.47
CA ASP A 277 -11.86 14.71 19.22
C ASP A 277 -11.12 15.86 18.52
N PRO A 278 -10.79 15.72 17.22
CA PRO A 278 -10.24 16.82 16.46
C PRO A 278 -11.31 17.91 16.28
N PRO A 279 -10.91 19.18 16.08
CA PRO A 279 -11.84 20.24 15.74
C PRO A 279 -12.75 19.84 14.57
N LYS A 280 -14.06 20.06 14.71
CA LYS A 280 -15.11 19.57 13.79
C LYS A 280 -14.95 20.04 12.33
N TRP A 281 -14.13 21.06 12.08
CA TRP A 281 -13.85 21.58 10.73
C TRP A 281 -12.74 20.83 9.99
N ILE A 282 -11.86 20.09 10.69
CA ILE A 282 -10.70 19.43 10.08
C ILE A 282 -11.13 18.31 9.14
N GLU A 283 -12.00 17.41 9.58
CA GLU A 283 -12.45 16.32 8.71
C GLU A 283 -13.15 16.84 7.44
N PRO A 284 -14.12 17.79 7.51
CA PRO A 284 -14.68 18.42 6.32
C PRO A 284 -13.62 19.07 5.42
N ALA A 285 -12.63 19.75 5.98
CA ALA A 285 -11.55 20.37 5.20
C ALA A 285 -10.69 19.33 4.47
N VAL A 286 -10.26 18.27 5.16
CA VAL A 286 -9.49 17.15 4.58
C VAL A 286 -10.30 16.45 3.49
N ASN A 287 -11.57 16.14 3.77
CA ASN A 287 -12.49 15.55 2.79
C ASN A 287 -12.64 16.45 1.55
N SER A 288 -12.73 17.77 1.75
CA SER A 288 -12.87 18.73 0.65
C SER A 288 -11.59 18.82 -0.19
N LEU A 289 -10.43 18.85 0.45
CA LEU A 289 -9.13 18.81 -0.24
C LEU A 289 -9.01 17.56 -1.11
N PHE A 290 -9.34 16.39 -0.58
CA PHE A 290 -9.30 15.14 -1.35
C PHE A 290 -10.35 15.10 -2.46
N ARG A 291 -11.55 15.65 -2.26
CA ARG A 291 -12.56 15.79 -3.33
C ARG A 291 -12.08 16.66 -4.47
N VAL A 292 -11.49 17.82 -4.17
CA VAL A 292 -10.91 18.72 -5.18
C VAL A 292 -9.78 18.00 -5.91
N ARG A 293 -8.85 17.37 -5.19
CA ARG A 293 -7.78 16.56 -5.79
C ARG A 293 -8.35 15.47 -6.69
N ALA A 294 -9.34 14.72 -6.21
CA ALA A 294 -9.98 13.64 -6.96
C ALA A 294 -10.62 14.15 -8.26
N PHE A 295 -11.31 15.30 -8.20
CA PHE A 295 -11.86 15.97 -9.38
C PHE A 295 -10.78 16.39 -10.37
N VAL A 296 -9.68 17.00 -9.89
CA VAL A 296 -8.55 17.41 -10.72
C VAL A 296 -7.91 16.19 -11.39
N MET A 297 -7.60 15.16 -10.60
CA MET A 297 -7.01 13.91 -11.08
C MET A 297 -7.89 13.22 -12.13
N ARG A 298 -9.21 13.21 -11.95
CA ARG A 298 -10.14 12.56 -12.88
C ARG A 298 -10.16 13.22 -14.25
N ASN A 299 -10.17 14.55 -14.28
CA ASN A 299 -10.55 15.32 -15.47
C ASN A 299 -9.37 16.03 -16.16
N PHE A 300 -8.29 16.35 -15.43
CA PHE A 300 -7.23 17.24 -15.94
C PHE A 300 -5.82 16.67 -15.88
N VAL A 301 -5.62 15.52 -15.23
CA VAL A 301 -4.30 14.88 -15.16
C VAL A 301 -4.32 13.70 -16.13
N LEU A 302 -3.19 13.30 -16.71
CA LEU A 302 -3.11 12.04 -17.46
C LEU A 302 -2.99 10.84 -16.51
N PRO A 303 -3.45 9.64 -16.88
CA PRO A 303 -3.11 8.44 -16.11
C PRO A 303 -1.60 8.16 -16.21
N ARG A 304 -1.08 7.34 -15.29
CA ARG A 304 0.33 6.95 -15.32
C ARG A 304 0.65 6.15 -16.58
N PHE A 305 1.83 6.38 -17.14
CA PHE A 305 2.38 5.57 -18.22
C PHE A 305 3.35 4.50 -17.71
N GLU A 306 3.90 4.71 -16.51
CA GLU A 306 4.77 3.77 -15.83
C GLU A 306 4.16 3.33 -14.50
N LYS A 307 4.34 2.04 -14.18
CA LYS A 307 3.91 1.47 -12.91
C LYS A 307 4.71 2.11 -11.79
N HIS A 308 4.05 2.59 -10.75
CA HIS A 308 4.73 2.94 -9.51
C HIS A 308 5.27 1.67 -8.85
N SER A 309 6.57 1.63 -8.57
CA SER A 309 7.21 0.52 -7.86
C SER A 309 7.84 1.02 -6.56
N ALA A 310 7.35 0.48 -5.44
CA ALA A 310 7.88 0.78 -4.11
C ALA A 310 9.16 0.01 -3.77
N ILE A 311 9.49 -1.02 -4.55
CA ILE A 311 10.72 -1.83 -4.43
C ILE A 311 11.41 -1.95 -5.78
N GLN A 312 12.70 -2.27 -5.76
CA GLN A 312 13.44 -2.66 -6.96
C GLN A 312 12.99 -4.06 -7.43
N THR A 313 12.66 -4.17 -8.73
CA THR A 313 12.21 -5.41 -9.35
C THR A 313 13.37 -6.38 -9.58
N ASP A 314 14.46 -5.87 -10.14
CA ASP A 314 15.65 -6.65 -10.44
C ASP A 314 16.60 -6.66 -9.24
N PRO A 315 17.30 -7.79 -8.99
CA PRO A 315 18.32 -7.82 -7.96
C PRO A 315 19.47 -6.86 -8.29
N ILE A 316 20.14 -6.38 -7.24
CA ILE A 316 21.35 -5.56 -7.38
C ILE A 316 22.43 -6.33 -8.15
N ASP A 317 22.58 -7.61 -7.84
CA ASP A 317 23.44 -8.55 -8.56
C ASP A 317 22.61 -9.80 -8.92
N PRO A 318 22.33 -10.05 -10.21
CA PRO A 318 21.59 -11.23 -10.64
C PRO A 318 22.42 -12.53 -10.60
N SER A 319 23.76 -12.42 -10.55
CA SER A 319 24.68 -13.56 -10.59
C SER A 319 24.71 -14.37 -9.29
N VAL A 320 24.34 -13.74 -8.17
CA VAL A 320 24.29 -14.42 -6.87
C VAL A 320 23.01 -15.27 -6.71
N PRO A 321 23.07 -16.37 -5.92
CA PRO A 321 21.92 -17.22 -5.64
C PRO A 321 20.73 -16.43 -5.08
N LEU A 322 19.51 -16.87 -5.37
CA LEU A 322 18.27 -16.18 -4.98
C LEU A 322 18.22 -15.75 -3.51
N LEU A 323 18.67 -16.63 -2.60
CA LEU A 323 18.65 -16.36 -1.17
C LEU A 323 19.63 -15.27 -0.74
N GLU A 324 20.66 -15.00 -1.53
CA GLU A 324 21.69 -13.99 -1.27
C GLU A 324 21.40 -12.67 -2.01
N ARG A 325 20.42 -12.67 -2.92
CA ARG A 325 20.05 -11.48 -3.69
C ARG A 325 19.59 -10.35 -2.78
N ARG A 326 20.04 -9.15 -3.15
CA ARG A 326 19.71 -7.90 -2.46
C ARG A 326 18.96 -6.96 -3.38
N TYR A 327 18.17 -6.10 -2.77
CA TYR A 327 17.26 -5.17 -3.45
C TYR A 327 17.23 -3.83 -2.71
N TYR A 328 16.94 -2.75 -3.44
CA TYR A 328 16.65 -1.46 -2.82
C TYR A 328 15.15 -1.26 -2.57
N PHE A 329 14.84 -0.57 -1.48
CA PHE A 329 13.51 -0.01 -1.25
C PHE A 329 13.45 1.37 -1.91
N ASN A 330 12.39 1.66 -2.67
CA ASN A 330 12.30 2.89 -3.47
C ASN A 330 11.46 3.99 -2.80
N LEU A 331 11.03 3.79 -1.55
CA LEU A 331 10.24 4.76 -0.81
C LEU A 331 11.06 5.41 0.32
N TRP A 332 11.08 6.73 0.32
CA TRP A 332 11.61 7.55 1.41
C TRP A 332 10.45 8.16 2.18
N GLU A 333 9.82 7.38 3.07
CA GLU A 333 8.69 7.83 3.90
C GLU A 333 9.09 8.13 5.34
N THR A 334 10.19 7.51 5.79
CA THR A 334 10.70 7.57 7.18
C THR A 334 12.23 7.60 7.14
N ASP A 335 12.92 7.06 8.15
CA ASP A 335 14.36 6.85 8.06
C ASP A 335 14.68 5.98 6.81
N PRO A 336 15.72 6.30 6.02
CA PRO A 336 15.93 5.75 4.67
C PRO A 336 16.51 4.33 4.64
N TRP A 337 15.97 3.43 5.45
CA TRP A 337 16.34 2.02 5.48
C TRP A 337 16.22 1.39 4.10
N TYR A 338 17.35 0.84 3.61
CA TYR A 338 17.49 0.18 2.31
C TYR A 338 17.21 1.05 1.08
N LEU A 339 17.04 2.37 1.27
CA LEU A 339 16.91 3.30 0.16
C LEU A 339 18.24 3.43 -0.56
N LYS A 340 18.25 3.29 -1.89
CA LYS A 340 19.49 3.38 -2.67
C LYS A 340 20.20 4.70 -2.41
N ARG A 341 21.46 4.62 -1.96
CA ARG A 341 22.34 5.79 -1.89
C ARG A 341 22.70 6.23 -3.30
N THR A 342 22.13 7.37 -3.72
CA THR A 342 22.48 8.04 -4.97
C THR A 342 22.99 9.45 -4.65
N TRP A 343 23.65 10.09 -5.61
CA TRP A 343 24.04 11.48 -5.46
C TRP A 343 22.83 12.38 -5.18
N TRP A 344 21.72 12.19 -5.91
CA TRP A 344 20.48 12.96 -5.71
C TRP A 344 19.82 12.73 -4.35
N ASN A 345 19.78 11.50 -3.86
CA ASN A 345 19.19 11.21 -2.56
C ASN A 345 20.06 11.73 -1.40
N SER A 346 21.37 11.83 -1.57
CA SER A 346 22.29 12.22 -0.50
C SER A 346 22.62 13.72 -0.50
N TYR A 347 22.73 14.32 -1.69
CA TYR A 347 23.24 15.68 -1.90
C TYR A 347 22.35 16.53 -2.80
N GLY A 348 21.19 16.03 -3.23
CA GLY A 348 20.18 16.82 -3.94
C GLY A 348 19.26 17.61 -3.00
N PRO A 349 18.32 18.42 -3.52
CA PRO A 349 17.50 19.33 -2.71
C PRO A 349 16.77 18.67 -1.53
N ILE A 350 16.25 17.45 -1.73
CA ILE A 350 15.60 16.67 -0.67
C ILE A 350 16.62 16.24 0.39
N GLY A 351 17.82 15.79 -0.02
CA GLY A 351 18.90 15.42 0.90
C GLY A 351 19.38 16.60 1.75
N TRP A 352 19.52 17.79 1.15
CA TRP A 352 19.85 19.03 1.89
C TRP A 352 18.76 19.41 2.89
N LEU A 353 17.48 19.31 2.49
CA LEU A 353 16.37 19.53 3.40
C LEU A 353 16.41 18.52 4.57
N CYS A 354 16.67 17.24 4.29
CA CYS A 354 16.79 16.23 5.34
C CYS A 354 17.95 16.56 6.29
N ALA A 355 19.12 16.92 5.76
CA ALA A 355 20.27 17.36 6.56
C ALA A 355 19.90 18.54 7.48
N ALA A 356 19.29 19.58 6.91
CA ALA A 356 18.92 20.79 7.64
C ALA A 356 17.87 20.53 8.74
N MET A 357 16.96 19.58 8.49
CA MET A 357 15.90 19.21 9.42
C MET A 357 16.32 18.14 10.45
N GLY A 358 17.53 17.59 10.34
CA GLY A 358 18.01 16.49 11.18
C GLY A 358 17.33 15.15 10.88
N TRP A 359 16.81 14.98 9.67
CA TRP A 359 16.25 13.72 9.18
C TRP A 359 17.35 12.85 8.57
N GLY A 360 17.18 11.52 8.67
CA GLY A 360 18.12 10.54 8.15
C GLY A 360 18.32 10.65 6.63
N ILE A 361 19.57 10.57 6.22
CA ILE A 361 20.03 10.58 4.82
C ILE A 361 20.60 9.19 4.49
N PRO A 362 20.37 8.64 3.29
CA PRO A 362 20.86 7.32 2.90
C PRO A 362 22.36 7.13 3.17
N ASN A 363 22.69 6.18 4.04
CA ASN A 363 24.06 5.81 4.40
C ASN A 363 24.13 4.32 4.78
N GLU A 364 25.34 3.76 4.80
CA GLU A 364 25.51 2.33 5.09
C GLU A 364 25.52 2.03 6.59
N GLU A 365 26.24 2.82 7.37
CA GLU A 365 26.45 2.59 8.82
C GLU A 365 25.15 2.45 9.59
N GLU A 366 24.16 3.28 9.24
CA GLU A 366 22.87 3.31 9.90
C GLU A 366 21.80 2.56 9.10
N PHE A 367 21.66 2.83 7.79
CA PHE A 367 20.45 2.48 7.05
C PHE A 367 20.60 1.33 6.04
N GLY A 368 21.80 0.77 5.84
CA GLY A 368 22.02 -0.27 4.83
C GLY A 368 21.74 0.20 3.40
N SER A 369 21.93 1.49 3.13
CA SER A 369 21.57 2.13 1.85
C SER A 369 22.53 1.82 0.69
N VAL A 370 23.69 1.20 0.96
CA VAL A 370 24.66 0.79 -0.08
C VAL A 370 24.41 -0.66 -0.49
N HIS A 371 24.08 -1.55 0.44
CA HIS A 371 23.83 -2.95 0.12
C HIS A 371 22.35 -3.31 -0.02
N GLY A 372 21.43 -2.43 0.37
CA GLY A 372 20.00 -2.72 0.34
C GLY A 372 19.61 -3.83 1.32
N TYR A 373 18.43 -4.43 1.11
CA TYR A 373 17.92 -5.52 1.95
C TYR A 373 18.03 -6.87 1.26
N ARG A 374 18.11 -7.92 2.10
CA ARG A 374 17.85 -9.31 1.74
C ARG A 374 16.55 -9.71 2.43
N ILE A 375 15.63 -10.38 1.73
CA ILE A 375 14.29 -10.67 2.27
C ILE A 375 14.39 -11.50 3.56
N GLY A 376 15.31 -12.46 3.61
CA GLY A 376 15.58 -13.29 4.78
C GLY A 376 16.11 -12.53 6.01
N ASP A 377 16.59 -11.30 5.87
CA ASP A 377 17.13 -10.51 6.99
C ASP A 377 16.14 -9.50 7.56
N LEU A 378 14.98 -9.31 6.91
CA LEU A 378 13.97 -8.34 7.34
C LEU A 378 13.41 -8.70 8.72
N GLY A 379 13.23 -7.71 9.59
CA GLY A 379 12.76 -7.90 10.96
C GLY A 379 13.81 -7.50 12.01
N PRO A 380 13.56 -7.82 13.30
CA PRO A 380 14.41 -7.39 14.40
C PRO A 380 15.83 -7.94 14.25
N ARG A 381 16.84 -7.18 14.70
CA ARG A 381 18.27 -7.56 14.61
C ARG A 381 18.55 -8.99 15.11
N SER A 382 17.83 -9.44 16.14
CA SER A 382 17.96 -10.80 16.71
C SER A 382 17.62 -11.95 15.73
N ALA A 383 16.92 -11.64 14.64
CA ALA A 383 16.40 -12.57 13.64
C ALA A 383 17.19 -12.54 12.31
N ILE A 384 18.20 -11.67 12.18
CA ILE A 384 19.09 -11.64 11.01
C ILE A 384 19.85 -12.97 10.95
N GLY A 385 19.98 -13.56 9.76
CA GLY A 385 20.66 -14.83 9.57
C GLY A 385 19.90 -16.07 10.07
N LYS A 386 18.64 -15.94 10.50
CA LYS A 386 17.85 -17.05 11.08
C LYS A 386 16.51 -17.23 10.38
N GLY A 387 16.04 -18.47 10.28
CA GLY A 387 14.70 -18.76 9.75
C GLY A 387 14.59 -18.56 8.24
N ALA A 388 13.38 -18.35 7.73
CA ALA A 388 13.11 -18.31 6.30
C ALA A 388 13.95 -17.27 5.54
N GLY A 389 14.49 -17.69 4.39
CA GLY A 389 15.37 -16.87 3.55
C GLY A 389 16.85 -16.84 3.98
N ASN A 390 17.29 -17.72 4.89
CA ASN A 390 18.67 -17.82 5.37
C ASN A 390 19.24 -19.25 5.19
N GLU A 391 20.54 -19.41 5.45
CA GLU A 391 21.22 -20.70 5.37
C GLU A 391 20.54 -21.77 6.23
N GLY A 392 20.42 -22.99 5.70
CA GLY A 392 19.74 -24.11 6.36
C GLY A 392 18.21 -24.07 6.28
N TRP A 393 17.61 -23.02 5.71
CA TRP A 393 16.17 -22.98 5.46
C TRP A 393 15.75 -23.96 4.37
N LYS A 394 14.77 -24.80 4.69
CA LYS A 394 14.04 -25.61 3.70
C LYS A 394 12.71 -24.93 3.40
N HIS A 395 12.40 -24.76 2.12
CA HIS A 395 11.11 -24.22 1.67
C HIS A 395 9.94 -24.96 2.33
N GLY A 396 8.97 -24.22 2.89
CA GLY A 396 7.79 -24.76 3.57
C GLY A 396 7.97 -25.18 5.05
N SER A 397 9.17 -25.02 5.63
CA SER A 397 9.51 -25.57 6.96
C SER A 397 8.83 -24.94 8.18
N LEU A 398 8.22 -23.75 8.06
CA LEU A 398 7.76 -22.96 9.22
C LEU A 398 6.25 -22.68 9.23
N LEU A 399 5.47 -23.50 8.52
CA LEU A 399 4.09 -23.25 8.07
C LEU A 399 4.10 -22.30 6.87
N GLY A 400 3.38 -22.66 5.80
CA GLY A 400 2.88 -21.65 4.87
C GLY A 400 3.57 -21.42 3.53
N GLY A 401 4.43 -22.32 3.08
CA GLY A 401 4.65 -22.51 1.63
C GLY A 401 3.49 -23.29 1.00
N GLY A 402 2.26 -23.11 1.48
CA GLY A 402 1.10 -23.89 1.04
C GLY A 402 0.85 -23.69 -0.45
N SER A 403 0.46 -24.75 -1.15
CA SER A 403 0.11 -24.68 -2.56
C SER A 403 -0.94 -23.60 -2.80
N ILE A 404 -0.82 -22.91 -3.92
CA ILE A 404 -1.84 -22.01 -4.41
C ILE A 404 -3.17 -22.77 -4.51
N VAL A 405 -4.20 -22.29 -3.80
CA VAL A 405 -5.54 -22.87 -3.87
C VAL A 405 -6.25 -22.18 -5.01
N GLU A 406 -6.26 -22.81 -6.18
CA GLU A 406 -6.73 -22.18 -7.41
C GLU A 406 -8.26 -22.11 -7.51
N SER A 407 -8.77 -21.36 -8.50
CA SER A 407 -10.22 -21.18 -8.71
C SER A 407 -10.90 -22.53 -8.96
N SER A 408 -12.06 -22.76 -8.35
CA SER A 408 -12.92 -23.91 -8.65
C SER A 408 -13.78 -23.72 -9.91
N GLY A 409 -13.71 -22.54 -10.55
CA GLY A 409 -14.53 -22.13 -11.68
C GLY A 409 -13.85 -22.28 -13.04
N LYS A 410 -14.54 -21.83 -14.09
CA LYS A 410 -14.11 -21.89 -15.51
C LYS A 410 -12.87 -21.04 -15.84
N CYS A 411 -12.29 -20.32 -14.88
CA CYS A 411 -11.14 -19.49 -15.17
C CYS A 411 -9.93 -20.38 -15.50
N PRO A 412 -9.41 -20.36 -16.75
CA PRO A 412 -8.31 -21.23 -17.14
C PRO A 412 -7.10 -20.96 -16.25
N MET A 413 -6.38 -22.02 -15.91
CA MET A 413 -5.05 -21.91 -15.34
C MET A 413 -4.23 -21.04 -16.30
N PHE A 414 -3.72 -19.91 -15.83
CA PHE A 414 -2.71 -19.19 -16.58
C PHE A 414 -1.47 -20.09 -16.63
N ALA A 415 -1.31 -20.85 -17.71
CA ALA A 415 -0.06 -21.50 -18.05
C ALA A 415 0.88 -20.38 -18.49
N GLY A 416 1.69 -19.91 -17.54
CA GLY A 416 2.81 -19.00 -17.82
C GLY A 416 3.90 -19.69 -18.61
#